data_AF-A0A9W5X0I6-F1
#
_entry.id   AF-A0A9W5X0I6-F1
#
_cell.length_a   1.000
_cell.length_b   1.000
_cell.length_c   1.000
_cell.angle_alpha   90.00
_cell.angle_beta   90.00
_cell.angle_gamma   90.00
#
_symmetry.space_group_name_H-M   'P 1'
#
loop_
_entity.id
_entity.type
_entity.pdbx_description
1 polymer ?
#
loop_
_entity_poly.entity_id
_entity_poly.type
_entity_poly.pdbx_seq_one_letter_code
_entity_poly.pdbx_strand_id
1 'polypeptide(L)'
;MAGFSLLVASSAAGLSGCSMTDDMVMGLGSQTEAAQSESPAAVPGPDDLGAEDHTLVVTPAQRHYLDALHGAGVQPSSDLAALRIGSYVCQARFAKHTDQQVWDFVLPLVRNEVGSSATAMTPSAGEVNTLTDDYIRIATDQLC
;
A
#
# COMPACT_ATOMS: atom_id res chain seq x y z
N MET A 1 41.80 -36.51 -16.28
CA MET A 1 42.19 -35.47 -15.31
C MET A 1 41.18 -35.50 -14.18
N ALA A 2 41.66 -35.71 -12.95
CA ALA A 2 40.92 -35.54 -11.69
C ALA A 2 40.30 -34.13 -11.65
N GLY A 3 39.10 -33.88 -11.12
CA GLY A 3 38.53 -34.38 -9.87
C GLY A 3 38.82 -33.35 -8.78
N PHE A 4 37.92 -32.39 -8.57
CA PHE A 4 37.92 -31.54 -7.38
C PHE A 4 36.48 -31.26 -6.93
N SER A 5 36.06 -32.03 -5.93
CA SER A 5 34.89 -31.79 -5.10
C SER A 5 35.18 -30.62 -4.17
N LEU A 6 34.28 -29.63 -4.11
CA LEU A 6 34.28 -28.63 -3.03
C LEU A 6 33.21 -29.01 -2.01
N LEU A 7 33.66 -29.54 -0.88
CA LEU A 7 32.94 -29.56 0.39
C LEU A 7 33.20 -28.22 1.08
N VAL A 8 32.15 -27.45 1.38
CA VAL A 8 32.19 -26.39 2.40
C VAL A 8 31.04 -26.60 3.37
N ALA A 9 31.41 -26.54 4.64
CA ALA A 9 30.72 -27.04 5.80
C ALA A 9 29.59 -26.13 6.31
N SER A 10 28.61 -26.76 6.93
CA SER A 10 27.57 -26.15 7.74
C SER A 10 28.11 -25.55 9.03
N SER A 11 27.57 -24.41 9.44
CA SER A 11 27.52 -23.97 10.84
C SER A 11 26.12 -23.47 11.17
N ALA A 12 25.51 -24.08 12.18
CA ALA A 12 24.23 -23.71 12.77
C ALA A 12 24.45 -23.37 14.26
N ALA A 13 23.90 -22.24 14.71
CA ALA A 13 23.47 -21.85 16.07
C ALA A 13 23.24 -20.31 16.05
N GLY A 14 22.03 -19.75 16.24
CA GLY A 14 21.31 -19.55 17.53
C GLY A 14 21.84 -18.26 18.20
N LEU A 15 21.10 -17.27 18.75
CA LEU A 15 19.73 -17.08 19.24
C LEU A 15 19.48 -15.55 19.38
N SER A 16 18.24 -15.08 19.21
CA SER A 16 17.59 -14.13 20.14
C SER A 16 16.11 -14.00 19.76
N GLY A 17 15.27 -14.79 20.43
CA GLY A 17 13.83 -14.55 20.45
C GLY A 17 13.52 -13.65 21.64
N CYS A 18 12.89 -12.51 21.40
CA CYS A 18 12.35 -11.68 22.48
C CYS A 18 11.10 -12.38 23.04
N SER A 19 11.29 -13.13 24.11
CA SER A 19 10.22 -13.58 25.01
C SER A 19 9.75 -12.37 25.82
N MET A 20 8.51 -11.93 25.60
CA MET A 20 7.78 -11.13 26.58
C MET A 20 6.90 -12.11 27.34
N THR A 21 7.39 -12.55 28.49
CA THR A 21 6.57 -13.19 29.52
C THR A 21 5.86 -12.05 30.24
N ASP A 22 4.53 -12.06 30.22
CA ASP A 22 3.73 -11.36 31.23
C ASP A 22 2.61 -12.30 31.68
N ASP A 23 2.14 -11.99 32.88
CA ASP A 23 1.96 -12.91 33.98
C ASP A 23 0.55 -13.48 34.03
N MET A 24 0.35 -14.48 34.89
CA MET A 24 -0.90 -15.20 35.05
C MET A 24 -2.00 -14.28 35.62
N VAL A 25 -3.19 -14.27 35.00
CA VAL A 25 -4.43 -14.06 35.76
C VAL A 25 -5.45 -15.14 35.43
N MET A 26 -5.74 -15.92 36.46
CA MET A 26 -6.76 -16.94 36.52
C MET A 26 -8.13 -16.23 36.57
N GLY A 27 -8.75 -16.04 35.42
CA GLY A 27 -10.11 -15.50 35.31
C GLY A 27 -11.15 -16.54 35.69
N LEU A 28 -11.45 -16.66 36.98
CA LEU A 28 -12.67 -17.29 37.47
C LEU A 28 -13.90 -16.53 36.94
N GLY A 29 -14.92 -17.29 36.54
CA GLY A 29 -16.32 -16.97 36.82
C GLY A 29 -16.95 -15.81 36.04
N SER A 30 -17.79 -16.18 35.08
CA SER A 30 -19.07 -15.50 34.83
C SER A 30 -19.65 -14.90 36.11
N GLN A 31 -20.05 -13.62 36.13
CA GLN A 31 -21.38 -13.13 36.55
C GLN A 31 -21.61 -11.69 36.03
N THR A 32 -22.75 -11.51 35.37
CA THR A 32 -23.38 -10.22 35.06
C THR A 32 -23.76 -9.50 36.35
N GLU A 33 -23.33 -8.26 36.55
CA GLU A 33 -24.08 -7.27 37.35
C GLU A 33 -23.87 -5.86 36.78
N ALA A 34 -24.98 -5.20 36.49
CA ALA A 34 -25.05 -3.81 36.07
C ALA A 34 -24.95 -2.89 37.30
N ALA A 35 -24.11 -1.84 37.25
CA ALA A 35 -24.33 -0.61 38.00
C ALA A 35 -23.42 0.53 37.52
N GLN A 36 -24.08 1.58 37.01
CA GLN A 36 -23.86 2.99 37.38
C GLN A 36 -22.58 3.67 36.84
N SER A 37 -22.79 4.40 35.75
CA SER A 37 -21.90 5.45 35.24
C SER A 37 -21.78 6.62 36.22
N GLU A 38 -20.55 6.91 36.64
CA GLU A 38 -20.15 8.24 37.08
C GLU A 38 -18.84 8.58 36.36
N SER A 39 -18.90 9.62 35.53
CA SER A 39 -17.83 10.10 34.65
C SER A 39 -16.68 10.68 35.49
N PRO A 40 -15.41 10.53 35.08
CA PRO A 40 -14.80 11.71 34.47
C PRO A 40 -13.73 11.37 33.43
N ALA A 41 -13.91 11.95 32.25
CA ALA A 41 -12.89 12.47 31.33
C ALA A 41 -13.43 12.23 29.92
N ALA A 42 -14.02 13.28 29.36
CA ALA A 42 -14.12 13.38 27.92
C ALA A 42 -12.70 13.24 27.37
N VAL A 43 -12.39 12.06 26.82
CA VAL A 43 -11.34 11.95 25.82
C VAL A 43 -11.76 12.95 24.75
N PRO A 44 -10.92 13.92 24.35
CA PRO A 44 -11.12 14.63 23.10
C PRO A 44 -10.95 13.58 22.00
N GLY A 45 -11.98 12.79 21.75
CA GLY A 45 -12.20 12.29 20.40
C GLY A 45 -12.46 13.53 19.56
N PRO A 46 -12.05 13.56 18.29
CA PRO A 46 -12.54 14.59 17.38
C PRO A 46 -14.07 14.51 17.40
N ASP A 47 -14.68 15.41 18.18
CA ASP A 47 -16.07 15.80 18.05
C ASP A 47 -16.28 16.12 16.57
N ASP A 48 -17.30 15.49 15.98
CA ASP A 48 -17.90 15.83 14.69
C ASP A 48 -17.11 16.84 13.86
N LEU A 49 -16.05 16.36 13.21
CA LEU A 49 -15.57 16.98 11.98
C LEU A 49 -16.62 16.65 10.92
N GLY A 50 -17.75 17.37 11.00
CA GLY A 50 -18.89 17.18 10.15
C GLY A 50 -18.46 17.21 8.70
N ALA A 51 -18.46 16.05 8.04
CA ALA A 51 -18.14 15.88 6.62
C ALA A 51 -17.15 16.95 6.11
N GLU A 52 -15.99 17.06 6.77
CA GLU A 52 -14.95 17.99 6.33
C GLU A 52 -14.70 17.66 4.86
N ASP A 53 -14.90 18.66 4.02
CA ASP A 53 -14.61 18.61 2.59
C ASP A 53 -13.11 18.33 2.43
N HIS A 54 -12.73 17.05 2.48
CA HIS A 54 -11.37 16.58 2.26
C HIS A 54 -11.04 16.68 0.76
N THR A 55 -11.25 17.87 0.19
CA THR A 55 -10.82 18.20 -1.16
C THR A 55 -9.30 18.02 -1.21
N LEU A 56 -8.88 17.03 -1.98
CA LEU A 56 -7.47 16.74 -2.22
C LEU A 56 -6.83 17.96 -2.90
N VAL A 57 -6.02 18.72 -2.16
CA VAL A 57 -5.27 19.84 -2.74
C VAL A 57 -4.04 19.28 -3.46
N VAL A 58 -4.04 19.42 -4.78
CA VAL A 58 -3.00 18.89 -5.68
C VAL A 58 -2.07 19.96 -6.22
N THR A 59 -0.78 19.65 -6.31
CA THR A 59 0.22 20.53 -6.93
C THR A 59 -0.01 20.63 -8.45
N PRO A 60 0.58 21.63 -9.14
CA PRO A 60 0.52 21.71 -10.61
C PRO A 60 1.07 20.44 -11.30
N ALA A 61 2.16 19.87 -10.80
CA ALA A 61 2.74 18.63 -11.35
C ALA A 61 1.80 17.43 -11.16
N GLN A 62 1.19 17.31 -9.97
CA GLN A 62 0.21 16.27 -9.69
C GLN A 62 -1.02 16.38 -10.61
N ARG A 63 -1.52 17.60 -10.86
CA ARG A 63 -2.59 17.82 -11.84
C ARG A 63 -2.19 17.42 -13.25
N HIS A 64 -1.01 17.82 -13.69
CA HIS A 64 -0.53 17.46 -15.03
C HIS A 64 -0.42 15.95 -15.22
N TYR A 65 0.05 15.24 -14.19
CA TYR A 65 0.07 13.79 -14.17
C TYR A 65 -1.34 13.17 -14.26
N LEU A 66 -2.31 13.66 -13.48
CA LEU A 66 -3.70 13.19 -13.53
C LEU A 66 -4.34 13.45 -14.91
N ASP A 67 -4.13 14.63 -15.47
CA ASP A 67 -4.62 14.99 -16.80
C ASP A 67 -3.99 14.10 -17.88
N ALA A 68 -2.70 13.77 -17.76
CA ALA A 68 -2.01 12.87 -18.67
C ALA A 68 -2.52 11.43 -18.59
N LEU A 69 -2.87 10.94 -17.39
CA LEU A 69 -3.54 9.64 -17.22
C LEU A 69 -4.89 9.63 -17.94
N HIS A 70 -5.73 10.64 -17.72
CA HIS A 70 -7.02 10.76 -18.40
C HIS A 70 -6.86 10.87 -19.92
N GLY A 71 -5.86 11.63 -20.39
CA GLY A 71 -5.54 11.75 -21.82
C GLY A 71 -5.08 10.43 -22.46
N ALA A 72 -4.53 9.51 -21.67
CA ALA A 72 -4.17 8.16 -22.10
C ALA A 72 -5.32 7.15 -21.98
N GLY A 73 -6.50 7.56 -21.50
CA GLY A 73 -7.64 6.68 -21.27
C GLY A 73 -7.52 5.84 -19.99
N VAL A 74 -6.57 6.17 -19.10
CA VAL A 74 -6.50 5.58 -17.77
C VAL A 74 -7.59 6.22 -16.91
N GLN A 75 -8.42 5.39 -16.27
CA GLN A 75 -9.53 5.83 -15.44
C GLN A 75 -9.34 5.37 -13.99
N PRO A 76 -8.66 6.17 -13.15
CA PRO A 76 -8.45 5.83 -11.75
C PRO A 76 -9.76 5.83 -10.97
N SER A 77 -9.86 4.95 -9.97
CA SER A 77 -10.92 4.94 -8.94
C SER A 77 -11.03 6.27 -8.19
N SER A 78 -9.89 6.96 -8.02
CA SER A 78 -9.80 8.30 -7.44
C SER A 78 -8.45 8.94 -7.78
N ASP A 79 -8.39 10.27 -7.75
CA ASP A 79 -7.14 11.03 -7.89
C ASP A 79 -6.11 10.60 -6.84
N LEU A 80 -6.54 10.36 -5.60
CA LEU A 80 -5.65 9.90 -4.53
C LEU A 80 -5.05 8.52 -4.85
N ALA A 81 -5.81 7.60 -5.41
CA ALA A 81 -5.29 6.29 -5.81
C ALA A 81 -4.22 6.42 -6.90
N ALA A 82 -4.50 7.21 -7.94
CA ALA A 82 -3.53 7.49 -9.00
C ALA A 82 -2.25 8.14 -8.48
N LEU A 83 -2.37 9.12 -7.58
CA LEU A 83 -1.23 9.82 -7.00
C LEU A 83 -0.40 8.94 -6.07
N ARG A 84 -1.03 8.01 -5.34
CA ARG A 84 -0.30 7.00 -4.55
C ARG A 84 0.53 6.10 -5.46
N ILE A 85 -0.04 5.60 -6.56
CA ILE A 85 0.68 4.78 -7.54
C ILE A 85 1.84 5.57 -8.16
N GLY A 86 1.59 6.81 -8.60
CA GLY A 86 2.63 7.68 -9.17
C GLY A 86 3.75 7.98 -8.19
N SER A 87 3.44 8.20 -6.91
CA SER A 87 4.44 8.41 -5.86
C SER A 87 5.36 7.20 -5.69
N TYR A 88 4.83 5.98 -5.75
CA TYR A 88 5.64 4.76 -5.72
C TYR A 88 6.56 4.64 -6.92
N VAL A 89 6.09 4.98 -8.12
CA VAL A 89 6.94 5.03 -9.32
C VAL A 89 8.10 5.98 -9.09
N CYS A 90 7.84 7.21 -8.64
CA CYS A 90 8.89 8.20 -8.43
C CYS A 90 9.90 7.79 -7.36
N GLN A 91 9.44 7.18 -6.26
CA GLN A 91 10.33 6.62 -5.24
C GLN A 91 11.23 5.52 -5.81
N ALA A 92 10.68 4.59 -6.60
CA ALA A 92 11.44 3.51 -7.21
C ALA A 92 12.44 4.03 -8.26
N ARG A 93 12.07 5.05 -9.04
CA ARG A 93 12.97 5.74 -9.99
C ARG A 93 14.09 6.47 -9.27
N PHE A 94 13.80 7.15 -8.16
CA PHE A 94 14.80 7.79 -7.32
C PHE A 94 15.77 6.76 -6.72
N ALA A 95 15.25 5.61 -6.28
CA ALA A 95 16.01 4.47 -5.77
C ALA A 95 16.79 3.68 -6.84
N LYS A 96 16.73 4.09 -8.12
CA LYS A 96 17.41 3.44 -9.25
C LYS A 96 17.03 1.97 -9.44
N HIS A 97 15.80 1.59 -9.10
CA HIS A 97 15.26 0.29 -9.45
C HIS A 97 15.23 0.11 -10.98
N THR A 98 15.44 -1.13 -11.44
CA THR A 98 15.31 -1.46 -12.86
C THR A 98 13.85 -1.35 -13.31
N ASP A 99 13.60 -1.23 -14.62
CA ASP A 99 12.23 -1.19 -15.16
C ASP A 99 11.39 -2.37 -14.69
N GLN A 100 11.99 -3.57 -14.67
CA GLN A 100 11.32 -4.78 -14.18
C GLN A 100 10.98 -4.69 -12.69
N GLN A 101 11.87 -4.14 -11.86
CA GLN A 101 11.60 -3.98 -10.43
C GLN A 101 10.50 -2.96 -10.15
N VAL A 102 10.44 -1.88 -10.94
CA VAL A 102 9.31 -0.92 -10.89
C VAL A 102 8.03 -1.62 -11.32
N TRP A 103 8.07 -2.37 -12.42
CA TRP A 103 6.93 -3.13 -12.94
C TRP A 103 6.34 -4.08 -11.92
N ASP A 104 7.18 -4.95 -11.34
CA ASP A 104 6.76 -5.99 -10.40
C ASP A 104 6.12 -5.39 -9.13
N PHE A 105 6.51 -4.16 -8.76
CA PHE A 105 5.93 -3.43 -7.64
C PHE A 105 4.61 -2.74 -7.99
N VAL A 106 4.50 -2.13 -9.17
CA VAL A 106 3.34 -1.33 -9.58
C VAL A 106 2.18 -2.21 -10.06
N LEU A 107 2.47 -3.32 -10.74
CA LEU A 107 1.47 -4.26 -11.25
C LEU A 107 0.41 -4.68 -10.21
N PRO A 108 0.77 -5.13 -8.99
CA PRO A 108 -0.24 -5.48 -7.98
C PRO A 108 -1.04 -4.27 -7.48
N LEU A 109 -0.48 -3.06 -7.49
CA LEU A 109 -1.21 -1.84 -7.12
C LEU A 109 -2.27 -1.49 -8.16
N VAL A 110 -1.92 -1.55 -9.45
CA VAL A 110 -2.84 -1.29 -10.56
C VAL A 110 -3.93 -2.37 -10.59
N ARG A 111 -3.58 -3.64 -10.41
CA ARG A 111 -4.59 -4.72 -10.33
C ARG A 111 -5.63 -4.47 -9.24
N ASN A 112 -5.20 -4.00 -8.07
CA ASN A 112 -6.12 -3.67 -6.97
C ASN A 112 -6.95 -2.41 -7.27
N GLU A 113 -6.36 -1.42 -7.93
CA GLU A 113 -7.01 -0.18 -8.34
C GLU A 113 -8.15 -0.47 -9.33
N VAL A 114 -7.88 -1.20 -10.41
CA VAL A 114 -8.90 -1.55 -11.42
C VAL A 114 -9.98 -2.46 -10.83
N GLY A 115 -9.60 -3.36 -9.91
CA GLY A 115 -10.56 -4.19 -9.17
C GLY A 115 -11.47 -3.39 -8.24
N SER A 116 -11.02 -2.23 -7.74
CA SER A 116 -11.81 -1.33 -6.89
C SER A 116 -12.73 -0.40 -7.72
N SER A 117 -12.34 -0.08 -8.96
CA SER A 117 -13.15 0.68 -9.94
C SER A 117 -14.21 -0.18 -10.65
N ALA A 118 -14.20 -1.49 -10.48
CA ALA A 118 -14.87 -2.41 -11.39
C ALA A 118 -16.41 -2.23 -11.40
N THR A 119 -16.89 -1.78 -12.56
CA THR A 119 -18.22 -2.12 -13.10
C THR A 119 -18.35 -3.64 -13.26
N ALA A 120 -19.53 -4.17 -13.64
CA ALA A 120 -19.90 -5.59 -13.56
C ALA A 120 -19.00 -6.62 -14.30
N MET A 121 -17.88 -6.22 -14.91
CA MET A 121 -16.94 -7.07 -15.63
C MET A 121 -15.52 -6.96 -15.06
N THR A 122 -14.92 -8.10 -14.74
CA THR A 122 -13.53 -8.20 -14.28
C THR A 122 -12.56 -7.80 -15.41
N PRO A 123 -11.59 -6.91 -15.17
CA PRO A 123 -10.59 -6.52 -16.17
C PRO A 123 -9.73 -7.70 -16.61
N SER A 124 -9.31 -7.69 -17.88
CA SER A 124 -8.44 -8.74 -18.43
C SER A 124 -6.99 -8.56 -17.96
N ALA A 125 -6.19 -9.64 -17.96
CA ALA A 125 -4.77 -9.54 -17.61
C ALA A 125 -3.98 -8.63 -18.56
N GLY A 126 -4.34 -8.60 -19.85
CA GLY A 126 -3.72 -7.72 -20.84
C GLY A 126 -4.00 -6.24 -20.56
N GLU A 127 -5.23 -5.92 -20.18
CA GLU A 127 -5.63 -4.56 -19.80
C GLU A 127 -4.90 -4.06 -18.56
N VAL A 128 -4.81 -4.89 -17.50
CA VAL A 128 -4.05 -4.54 -16.29
C VAL A 128 -2.57 -4.29 -16.62
N ASN A 129 -1.98 -5.07 -17.54
CA ASN A 129 -0.61 -4.85 -17.97
C ASN A 129 -0.49 -3.51 -18.71
N THR A 130 -1.33 -3.24 -19.71
CA THR A 130 -1.31 -1.94 -20.43
C THR A 130 -1.47 -0.75 -19.48
N LEU A 131 -2.40 -0.83 -18.51
CA LEU A 131 -2.56 0.23 -17.51
C LEU A 131 -1.31 0.37 -16.63
N THR A 132 -0.63 -0.74 -16.31
CA THR A 132 0.64 -0.70 -15.55
C THR A 132 1.74 0.02 -16.35
N ASP A 133 1.85 -0.23 -17.66
CA ASP A 133 2.75 0.49 -18.58
C ASP A 133 2.44 1.98 -18.57
N ASP A 134 1.17 2.34 -18.71
CA ASP A 134 0.75 3.74 -18.75
C ASP A 134 1.02 4.48 -17.45
N TYR A 135 0.70 3.87 -16.30
CA TYR A 135 1.02 4.45 -14.99
C TYR A 135 2.51 4.69 -14.80
N ILE A 136 3.36 3.73 -15.16
CA ILE A 136 4.81 3.85 -14.99
C ILE A 136 5.38 4.91 -15.92
N ARG A 137 5.01 4.88 -17.21
CA ARG A 137 5.47 5.83 -18.22
C ARG A 137 5.06 7.26 -17.86
N ILE A 138 3.76 7.48 -17.62
CA ILE A 138 3.21 8.81 -17.38
C ILE A 138 3.74 9.40 -16.06
N ALA A 139 3.84 8.60 -14.99
CA ALA A 139 4.45 9.08 -13.75
C ALA A 139 5.92 9.46 -13.95
N THR A 140 6.70 8.61 -14.64
CA THR A 140 8.12 8.89 -14.90
C THR A 140 8.31 10.18 -15.70
N ASP A 141 7.47 10.43 -16.70
CA ASP A 141 7.60 11.58 -17.60
C ASP A 141 7.06 12.89 -17.00
N GLN A 142 6.00 12.81 -16.19
CA GLN A 142 5.19 13.99 -15.81
C GLN A 142 5.20 14.30 -14.31
N LEU A 143 5.70 13.40 -13.46
CA LEU A 143 5.60 13.54 -12.00
C LEU A 143 6.95 13.55 -11.24
N CYS A 144 7.98 12.83 -11.70
CA CYS A 144 9.10 12.39 -10.83
C CYS A 144 10.32 13.33 -10.67
#